data_AF-A0A3R6ZUZ7-F1
#
_entry.id   AF-A0A3R6ZUZ7-F1
#
_cell.length_a   1.000
_cell.length_b   1.000
_cell.length_c   1.000
_cell.angle_alpha   90.00
_cell.angle_beta   90.00
_cell.angle_gamma   90.00
#
_symmetry.space_group_name_H-M   'P 1'
#
loop_
_entity.id
_entity.type
_entity.pdbx_description
1 polymer ?
#
loop_
_entity_poly.entity_id
_entity_poly.type
_entity_poly.pdbx_seq_one_letter_code
_entity_poly.pdbx_strand_id
1 'polypeptide(L)' 'MIGGFFGGLYAGFKGLKAYVFMTPGLITLPMWINPSYPNNFYNLWTAIISMVIASIISFFITLFLGFDDIPNKRNKV' A
#
# COMPACT_ATOMS: atom_id res chain seq x y z
N MET A 1 -9.70 4.44 -0.56
CA MET A 1 -10.22 3.05 -0.52
C MET A 1 -9.77 2.20 -1.71
N ILE A 2 -9.69 2.75 -2.94
CA ILE A 2 -9.37 1.97 -4.15
C ILE A 2 -7.97 1.36 -4.15
N GLY A 3 -6.90 2.11 -3.89
CA GLY A 3 -5.55 1.52 -3.88
C GLY A 3 -5.38 0.44 -2.81
N GLY A 4 -5.94 0.65 -1.61
CA GLY A 4 -5.96 -0.35 -0.55
C GLY A 4 -6.67 -1.64 -0.95
N PHE A 5 -7.75 -1.56 -1.73
CA PHE A 5 -8.44 -2.73 -2.27
C PHE A 5 -7.52 -3.57 -3.17
N PHE A 6 -6.82 -2.95 -4.13
CA PHE A 6 -5.93 -3.68 -5.03
C PHE A 6 -4.67 -4.22 -4.34
N GLY A 7 -4.05 -3.44 -3.44
CA GLY A 7 -2.93 -3.94 -2.63
C GLY A 7 -3.37 -5.09 -1.73
N GLY A 8 -4.54 -4.99 -1.11
CA GLY A 8 -5.14 -6.03 -0.28
C GLY A 8 -5.48 -7.30 -1.06
N LEU A 9 -6.06 -7.18 -2.25
CA LEU A 9 -6.32 -8.32 -3.14
C LEU A 9 -5.04 -9.08 -3.47
N TYR A 10 -3.98 -8.35 -3.91
CA TYR A 10 -2.70 -8.97 -4.20
C TYR A 10 -2.13 -9.72 -2.98
N ALA A 11 -2.13 -9.08 -1.81
CA ALA A 11 -1.65 -9.68 -0.57
C ALA A 11 -2.46 -10.93 -0.17
N GLY A 12 -3.79 -10.86 -0.31
CA GLY A 12 -4.71 -11.96 -0.03
C GLY A 12 -4.43 -13.18 -0.91
N PHE A 13 -4.31 -13.00 -2.23
CA PHE A 13 -3.98 -14.08 -3.15
C PHE A 13 -2.60 -14.71 -2.89
N LYS A 14 -1.65 -13.92 -2.39
CA LYS A 14 -0.29 -14.39 -2.07
C LYS A 14 -0.18 -15.03 -0.68
N GLY A 15 -1.28 -15.09 0.09
CA GLY A 15 -1.31 -15.69 1.42
C GLY A 15 -0.47 -14.93 2.45
N LEU A 16 -0.44 -13.60 2.35
CA LEU A 16 0.36 -12.74 3.22
C LEU A 16 -0.03 -12.96 4.70
N LYS A 17 0.96 -13.27 5.55
CA LYS A 17 0.77 -13.58 6.98
C LYS A 17 1.57 -12.65 7.88
N ALA A 18 0.87 -11.99 8.81
CA ALA A 18 1.49 -11.25 9.91
C ALA A 18 1.79 -12.21 11.07
N TYR A 19 3.01 -12.15 11.61
CA TYR A 19 3.46 -13.05 12.69
C TYR A 19 3.26 -12.45 14.08
N VAL A 20 3.15 -11.13 14.17
CA VAL A 20 2.89 -10.39 15.41
C VAL A 20 1.92 -9.25 15.12
N PHE A 21 1.09 -8.90 16.09
CA PHE A 21 0.22 -7.74 16.00
C PHE A 21 1.02 -6.47 16.34
N MET A 22 1.04 -5.50 15.43
CA MET A 22 1.69 -4.20 15.62
C MET A 22 0.84 -3.09 15.03
N THR A 23 0.99 -1.87 15.55
CA THR A 23 0.40 -0.66 14.96
C THR A 23 0.89 -0.51 13.52
N PRO A 24 0.02 -0.24 12.53
CA PRO A 24 0.45 -0.08 11.15
C PRO A 24 1.53 1.00 10.99
N GLY A 25 2.65 0.69 10.33
CA GLY A 25 3.69 1.65 10.01
C GLY A 25 4.86 1.07 9.20
N LEU A 26 5.75 1.92 8.69
CA LEU A 26 6.95 1.48 7.97
C LEU A 26 7.97 0.79 8.90
N ILE A 27 8.04 1.22 10.15
CA ILE A 27 8.95 0.64 11.15
C ILE A 27 8.51 -0.78 11.55
N THR A 28 7.25 -1.14 11.31
CA THR A 28 6.69 -2.44 11.71
C THR A 28 6.88 -3.52 10.66
N LEU A 29 7.61 -3.27 9.57
CA LEU A 29 7.95 -4.26 8.53
C LEU A 29 8.47 -5.61 9.08
N PRO A 30 9.24 -5.69 10.18
CA PRO A 30 9.65 -6.97 10.76
C PRO A 30 8.48 -7.90 11.14
N MET A 31 7.25 -7.40 11.30
CA MET A 31 6.06 -8.23 11.59
C MET A 31 5.75 -9.27 10.51
N TRP A 32 6.27 -9.08 9.30
CA TRP A 32 6.09 -9.97 8.16
C TRP A 32 7.21 -11.01 8.01
N ILE A 33 8.19 -11.04 8.92
CA ILE A 33 9.27 -12.03 8.91
C ILE A 33 8.86 -13.21 9.81
N ASN A 34 9.01 -14.43 9.31
CA ASN A 34 8.69 -15.62 10.09
C ASN A 34 9.76 -15.84 11.18
N PRO A 35 9.41 -15.86 12.48
CA PRO A 35 10.40 -16.04 13.55
C PRO A 35 11.05 -17.43 13.54
N SER A 36 10.36 -18.46 13.03
CA SER A 36 10.92 -19.81 12.91
C SER A 36 11.85 -19.97 11.70
N TYR A 37 11.73 -19.07 10.71
CA TYR A 37 12.54 -19.09 9.48
C TYR A 37 12.94 -17.66 9.10
N PRO A 38 13.86 -17.03 9.86
CA PRO A 38 14.16 -15.59 9.73
C PRO A 38 14.78 -15.22 8.38
N ASN A 39 15.40 -16.19 7.70
CA ASN A 39 15.98 -15.98 6.36
C ASN A 39 14.91 -16.03 5.24
N ASN A 40 13.66 -16.38 5.55
CA ASN A 40 12.57 -16.41 4.58
C ASN A 40 11.83 -15.08 4.56
N PHE A 41 12.13 -14.26 3.55
CA PHE A 41 11.55 -12.93 3.36
C PHE A 41 10.32 -12.90 2.45
N TYR A 42 9.71 -14.05 2.13
CA TYR A 42 8.57 -14.11 1.20
C TYR A 42 7.41 -13.18 1.62
N ASN A 43 7.02 -13.24 2.88
CA ASN A 43 5.93 -12.42 3.42
C ASN A 43 6.30 -10.93 3.47
N LEU A 44 7.54 -10.62 3.85
CA LEU A 44 8.06 -9.24 3.83
C LEU A 44 7.97 -8.63 2.42
N TRP A 45 8.47 -9.34 1.40
CA TRP A 45 8.40 -8.86 0.02
C TRP A 45 6.97 -8.72 -0.49
N THR A 46 6.11 -9.68 -0.16
CA THR A 46 4.69 -9.63 -0.52
C THR A 46 4.00 -8.40 0.10
N ALA A 47 4.30 -8.07 1.37
CA ALA A 47 3.79 -6.88 2.02
C ALA A 47 4.28 -5.58 1.35
N ILE A 48 5.58 -5.48 1.05
CA ILE A 48 6.17 -4.31 0.39
C ILE A 48 5.55 -4.11 -1.00
N ILE A 49 5.40 -5.17 -1.78
CA ILE A 49 4.79 -5.09 -3.12
C ILE A 49 3.32 -4.67 -3.00
N SER A 50 2.57 -5.21 -2.04
CA SER A 50 1.19 -4.79 -1.77
C SER A 50 1.09 -3.29 -1.45
N MET A 51 2.01 -2.76 -0.63
CA MET A 51 2.08 -1.33 -0.31
C MET A 51 2.38 -0.47 -1.53
N VAL A 52 3.31 -0.91 -2.39
CA VAL A 52 3.67 -0.21 -3.63
C VAL A 52 2.48 -0.21 -4.61
N ILE A 53 1.81 -1.35 -4.79
CA ILE A 53 0.58 -1.45 -5.61
C ILE A 53 -0.47 -0.47 -5.11
N ALA A 54 -0.75 -0.46 -3.80
CA ALA A 54 -1.75 0.44 -3.22
C ALA A 54 -1.39 1.91 -3.43
N SER A 55 -0.11 2.26 -3.29
CA SER A 55 0.40 3.63 -3.46
C SER A 55 0.31 4.08 -4.92
N ILE A 56 0.81 3.26 -5.86
CA ILE A 56 0.79 3.54 -7.29
C ILE A 56 -0.64 3.71 -7.80
N ILE A 57 -1.53 2.78 -7.47
CA ILE A 57 -2.94 2.84 -7.91
C ILE A 57 -3.62 4.07 -7.33
N SER A 58 -3.42 4.36 -6.04
CA SER A 58 -4.00 5.57 -5.43
C SER A 58 -3.51 6.83 -6.12
N PHE A 59 -2.21 6.91 -6.41
CA PHE A 59 -1.61 8.06 -7.08
C PHE A 59 -2.19 8.28 -8.48
N PHE A 60 -2.26 7.23 -9.31
CA PHE A 60 -2.83 7.34 -10.65
C PHE A 60 -4.32 7.65 -10.62
N ILE A 61 -5.10 7.01 -9.73
CA ILE A 61 -6.53 7.33 -9.55
C ILE A 61 -6.70 8.83 -9.24
N THR A 62 -5.90 9.39 -8.33
CA THR A 62 -5.94 10.81 -8.00
C THR A 62 -5.61 11.69 -9.21
N LEU A 63 -4.60 11.33 -10.00
CA LEU A 63 -4.28 12.08 -11.22
C LEU A 63 -5.39 12.04 -12.27
N PHE A 64 -6.06 10.89 -12.44
CA PHE A 64 -7.15 10.73 -13.40
C PHE A 64 -8.45 11.40 -12.94
N LEU A 65 -8.76 11.37 -11.65
CA LEU A 65 -9.91 12.12 -11.11
C LEU A 65 -9.67 13.63 -11.20
N GLY A 66 -8.41 14.06 -11.13
CA GLY A 66 -8.05 15.47 -11.09
C GLY A 66 -8.29 16.09 -9.71
N PHE A 67 -8.18 17.41 -9.66
CA PHE A 67 -8.34 18.20 -8.45
C PHE A 67 -9.39 19.27 -8.69
N ASP A 68 -10.66 18.92 -8.47
CA ASP A 68 -11.82 19.79 -8.71
C ASP A 68 -11.89 20.98 -7.73
N ASP A 69 -11.12 20.94 -6.66
CA ASP A 69 -11.07 21.88 -5.56
C ASP A 69 -10.00 22.98 -5.74
N ILE A 70 -9.18 22.93 -6.79
CA ILE A 70 -8.18 23.98 -7.07
C ILE A 70 -8.87 25.19 -7.72
N PRO A 71 -8.89 26.39 -7.09
CA PRO A 71 -9.50 27.57 -7.67
C PRO A 71 -8.80 27.94 -8.98
N ASN A 72 -9.56 27.92 -10.08
CA ASN A 72 -9.02 28.26 -11.38
C ASN A 72 -8.68 29.77 -11.40
N LYS A 73 -7.39 30.15 -11.27
CA LYS A 73 -6.91 31.54 -11.42
C LYS A 73 -6.94 32.02 -12.88
N ARG A 74 -7.94 31.62 -13.65
CA ARG A 74 -8.18 32.07 -15.01
C ARG A 74 -9.57 32.69 -15.04
N ASN A 75 -9.61 33.99 -14.74
CA ASN A 75 -10.65 35.00 -15.03
C ASN A 75 -10.65 36.06 -13.91
N LYS A 76 -9.60 36.88 -13.90
CA LYS A 76 -9.70 38.26 -13.42
C LYS A 76 -9.24 39.12 -14.59
N VAL A 77 -10.15 39.32 -15.52
CA VAL A 77 -10.10 40.40 -16.51
C VAL A 77 -11.00 41.50 -15.99
#